data_AF-A0A6P1ZBG0-F1
#
_entry.id   AF-A0A6P1ZBG0-F1
#
_cell.length_a   1.000
_cell.length_b   1.000
_cell.length_c   1.000
_cell.angle_alpha   90.00
_cell.angle_beta   90.00
_cell.angle_gamma   90.00
#
_symmetry.space_group_name_H-M   'P 1'
#
loop_
_entity.id
_entity.type
_entity.pdbx_description
1 polymer ?
#
loop_
_entity_poly.entity_id
_entity_poly.type
_entity_poly.pdbx_seq_one_letter_code
_entity_poly.pdbx_strand_id
1 'polypeptide(L)'
;VDRYARGLRPKRTTRKEQRQILRYAHAVLERYAPIWQEAMLAAALQVLKNDLGIGTIYYHTFEGGNILKNMTDDFAPQRSIYTQLPRRFCFPPTTEAPAMLAPELERLQARTSRPRHVRFPKLEL
;
A
#
# COMPACT_ATOMS: atom_id res chain seq x y z
N VAL A 1 17.64 31.43 -6.19
CA VAL A 1 17.33 30.33 -5.26
C VAL A 1 18.54 29.41 -5.24
N ASP A 2 18.90 28.83 -4.09
CA ASP A 2 20.03 27.93 -3.88
C ASP A 2 21.37 28.51 -3.36
N ARG A 3 21.30 29.23 -2.23
CA ARG A 3 22.49 29.63 -1.44
C ARG A 3 22.73 28.68 -0.23
N TYR A 4 21.91 27.64 -0.06
CA TYR A 4 21.92 26.74 1.11
C TYR A 4 22.53 25.34 0.86
N ALA A 5 22.75 24.91 -0.38
CA ALA A 5 23.28 23.56 -0.66
C ALA A 5 24.81 23.40 -0.56
N ARG A 6 25.59 24.47 -0.38
CA ARG A 6 27.07 24.41 -0.45
C ARG A 6 27.80 23.80 0.78
N GLY A 7 27.08 23.37 1.81
CA GLY A 7 27.67 22.88 3.07
C GLY A 7 27.46 21.40 3.38
N LEU A 8 26.55 20.72 2.70
CA LEU A 8 26.21 19.32 3.00
C LEU A 8 26.90 18.38 2.02
N ARG A 9 28.23 18.24 2.13
CA ARG A 9 28.85 17.03 1.58
C ARG A 9 28.38 15.87 2.47
N PRO A 10 27.66 14.86 1.93
CA PRO A 10 27.28 13.71 2.74
C PRO A 10 28.56 13.11 3.32
N LYS A 11 28.65 13.09 4.65
CA LYS A 11 29.77 12.47 5.35
C LYS A 11 29.79 11.02 4.91
N ARG A 12 30.86 10.60 4.22
CA ARG A 12 31.02 9.20 3.82
C ARG A 12 31.07 8.37 5.10
N THR A 13 30.05 7.56 5.35
CA THR A 13 30.07 6.55 6.41
C THR A 13 31.26 5.63 6.22
N THR A 14 32.03 5.43 7.26
CA THR A 14 33.13 4.48 7.29
C THR A 14 32.62 3.06 7.07
N ARG A 15 33.48 2.15 6.60
CA ARG A 15 33.14 0.72 6.48
C ARG A 15 32.65 0.12 7.81
N LYS A 16 33.17 0.61 8.94
CA LYS A 16 32.76 0.18 10.28
C LYS A 16 31.33 0.60 10.59
N GLU A 17 30.99 1.87 10.33
CA GLU A 17 29.62 2.38 10.51
C GLU A 17 28.64 1.66 9.58
N GLN A 18 29.02 1.44 8.31
CA GLN A 18 28.20 0.67 7.37
C GLN A 18 27.89 -0.73 7.89
N ARG A 19 28.90 -1.45 8.39
CA ARG A 19 28.71 -2.78 8.99
C ARG A 19 27.78 -2.72 10.21
N GLN A 20 27.91 -1.69 11.05
CA GLN A 20 27.06 -1.54 12.22
C GLN A 20 25.61 -1.26 11.84
N ILE A 21 25.38 -0.40 10.84
CA ILE A 21 24.05 -0.12 10.29
C ILE A 21 23.43 -1.40 9.71
N LEU A 22 24.19 -2.15 8.91
CA LEU A 22 23.69 -3.40 8.32
C LEU A 22 23.36 -4.44 9.38
N ARG A 23 24.18 -4.60 10.42
CA ARG A 23 23.90 -5.51 11.54
C ARG A 23 22.62 -5.12 12.27
N TYR A 24 22.44 -3.83 12.57
CA TYR A 24 21.23 -3.33 13.20
C TYR A 24 20.00 -3.56 12.32
N ALA A 25 20.09 -3.17 11.03
CA ALA A 25 19.01 -3.35 10.07
C ALA A 25 18.62 -4.82 9.96
N HIS A 26 19.57 -5.73 9.85
CA HIS A 26 19.31 -7.17 9.80
C HIS A 26 18.57 -7.65 11.06
N ALA A 27 19.07 -7.32 12.26
CA ALA A 27 18.45 -7.74 13.51
C ALA A 27 17.02 -7.21 13.68
N VAL A 28 16.74 -5.99 13.20
CA VAL A 28 15.40 -5.40 13.24
C VAL A 28 14.50 -6.04 12.18
N LEU A 29 14.98 -6.14 10.93
CA LEU A 29 14.20 -6.69 9.82
C LEU A 29 13.85 -8.15 10.06
N GLU A 30 14.77 -8.97 10.55
CA GLU A 30 14.47 -10.37 10.88
C GLU A 30 13.38 -10.51 11.94
N ARG A 31 13.41 -9.65 12.97
CA ARG A 31 12.41 -9.67 14.04
C ARG A 31 11.00 -9.34 13.53
N TYR A 32 10.89 -8.36 12.63
CA TYR A 32 9.58 -7.86 12.18
C TYR A 32 9.10 -8.47 10.87
N ALA A 33 9.98 -9.09 10.07
CA ALA A 33 9.62 -9.70 8.79
C ALA A 33 8.38 -10.60 8.86
N PRO A 34 8.17 -11.46 9.89
CA PRO A 34 7.00 -12.34 9.95
C PRO A 34 5.66 -11.61 10.13
N ILE A 35 5.67 -10.41 10.70
CA ILE A 35 4.46 -9.63 11.04
C ILE A 35 4.38 -8.30 10.30
N TRP A 36 5.30 -8.05 9.37
CA TRP A 36 5.48 -6.73 8.78
C TRP A 36 4.22 -6.26 8.05
N GLN A 37 3.55 -7.14 7.31
CA GLN A 37 2.36 -6.80 6.55
C GLN A 37 1.20 -6.39 7.49
N GLU A 38 0.99 -7.14 8.56
CA GLU A 38 -0.02 -6.85 9.58
C GLU A 38 0.30 -5.59 10.35
N ALA A 39 1.54 -5.43 10.80
CA ALA A 39 1.97 -4.25 11.55
C ALA A 39 1.78 -2.98 10.72
N MET A 40 2.14 -3.02 9.43
CA MET A 40 1.99 -1.87 8.53
C MET A 40 0.52 -1.53 8.26
N LEU A 41 -0.35 -2.53 8.02
CA LEU A 41 -1.77 -2.24 7.82
C LEU A 41 -2.41 -1.75 9.12
N ALA A 42 -2.11 -2.35 10.26
CA ALA A 42 -2.61 -1.89 11.56
C ALA A 42 -2.23 -0.44 11.84
N ALA A 43 -0.97 -0.07 11.61
CA ALA A 43 -0.50 1.30 11.74
C ALA A 43 -1.23 2.24 10.77
N ALA A 44 -1.41 1.83 9.51
CA ALA A 44 -2.15 2.63 8.53
C ALA A 44 -3.61 2.85 8.95
N LEU A 45 -4.30 1.80 9.43
CA LEU A 45 -5.68 1.90 9.93
C LEU A 45 -5.76 2.82 11.16
N GLN A 46 -4.78 2.75 12.06
CA GLN A 46 -4.70 3.63 13.22
C GLN A 46 -4.62 5.10 12.80
N VAL A 47 -3.75 5.44 11.84
CA VAL A 47 -3.63 6.80 11.31
C VAL A 47 -4.92 7.24 10.61
N LEU A 48 -5.48 6.39 9.75
CA LEU A 48 -6.71 6.70 9.02
C LEU A 48 -7.87 6.99 9.97
N LYS A 49 -8.05 6.17 11.01
CA LYS A 49 -9.16 6.31 11.96
C LYS A 49 -8.92 7.42 12.98
N ASN A 50 -7.77 7.42 13.65
CA ASN A 50 -7.54 8.25 14.83
C ASN A 50 -7.00 9.63 14.48
N ASP A 51 -6.13 9.72 13.47
CA ASP A 51 -5.48 10.98 13.13
C ASP A 51 -6.26 11.74 12.05
N LEU A 52 -6.89 11.01 11.12
CA LEU A 52 -7.61 11.59 9.98
C LEU A 52 -9.14 11.50 10.08
N GLY A 53 -9.69 10.73 11.03
CA GLY A 53 -11.13 10.59 11.22
C GLY A 53 -11.86 9.83 10.10
N ILE A 54 -11.15 9.04 9.28
CA ILE A 54 -11.71 8.27 8.18
C ILE A 54 -12.34 6.98 8.73
N GLY A 55 -13.68 6.90 8.66
CA GLY A 55 -14.45 5.73 9.13
C GLY A 55 -14.60 4.63 8.08
N THR A 56 -14.67 4.98 6.80
CA THR A 56 -14.88 4.01 5.71
C THR A 56 -13.61 3.81 4.90
N ILE A 57 -13.10 2.59 4.89
CA ILE A 57 -11.84 2.23 4.24
C ILE A 57 -12.09 1.15 3.21
N TYR A 58 -11.68 1.41 1.97
CA TYR A 58 -11.75 0.45 0.88
C TYR A 58 -10.36 -0.10 0.56
N TYR A 59 -10.29 -1.40 0.34
CA TYR A 59 -9.09 -2.10 -0.09
C TYR A 59 -9.23 -2.52 -1.56
N HIS A 60 -8.14 -2.54 -2.33
CA HIS A 60 -8.19 -3.06 -3.70
C HIS A 60 -8.11 -4.59 -3.70
N THR A 61 -8.79 -5.26 -4.63
CA THR A 61 -8.36 -6.62 -5.00
C THR A 61 -7.11 -6.55 -5.88
N PHE A 62 -6.38 -7.67 -5.98
CA PHE A 62 -5.17 -7.75 -6.81
C PHE A 62 -5.47 -7.37 -8.27
N GLU A 63 -6.47 -8.02 -8.86
CA GLU A 63 -6.88 -7.81 -10.25
C GLU A 63 -7.43 -6.39 -10.46
N GLY A 64 -8.27 -5.93 -9.53
CA GLY A 64 -8.91 -4.62 -9.60
C GLY A 64 -7.92 -3.47 -9.51
N GLY A 65 -6.96 -3.56 -8.58
CA GLY A 65 -5.89 -2.58 -8.40
C GLY A 65 -5.00 -2.49 -9.63
N ASN A 66 -4.61 -3.64 -10.21
CA ASN A 66 -3.78 -3.65 -11.42
C ASN A 66 -4.49 -3.00 -12.61
N ILE A 67 -5.78 -3.27 -12.78
CA ILE A 67 -6.59 -2.67 -13.84
C ILE A 67 -6.66 -1.14 -13.67
N LEU A 68 -7.04 -0.67 -12.48
CA LEU A 68 -7.22 0.77 -12.21
C LEU A 68 -5.92 1.56 -12.31
N LYS A 69 -4.80 0.95 -11.92
CA LYS A 69 -3.49 1.59 -11.91
C LYS A 69 -2.68 1.30 -13.17
N ASN A 70 -3.29 0.66 -14.16
CA ASN A 70 -2.65 0.26 -15.43
C ASN A 70 -1.30 -0.47 -15.20
N MET A 71 -1.26 -1.37 -14.22
CA MET A 71 -0.08 -2.17 -13.91
C MET A 71 0.02 -3.35 -14.87
N THR A 72 1.20 -3.58 -15.44
CA THR A 72 1.52 -4.81 -16.17
C THR A 72 2.04 -5.88 -15.21
N ASP A 73 2.13 -7.12 -15.68
CA ASP A 73 2.58 -8.25 -14.85
C ASP A 73 4.00 -8.04 -14.29
N ASP A 74 4.88 -7.37 -15.04
CA ASP A 74 6.24 -7.03 -14.61
C ASP A 74 6.30 -6.06 -13.43
N PHE A 75 5.25 -5.26 -13.24
CA PHE A 75 5.13 -4.27 -12.17
C PHE A 75 4.01 -4.60 -11.18
N ALA A 76 3.39 -5.77 -11.31
CA ALA A 76 2.32 -6.20 -10.44
C ALA A 76 2.84 -6.41 -9.01
N PRO A 77 2.10 -5.95 -8.00
CA PRO A 77 2.55 -6.09 -6.62
C PRO A 77 2.42 -7.54 -6.15
N GLN A 78 2.93 -7.86 -4.95
CA GLN A 78 2.75 -9.21 -4.40
C GLN A 78 1.27 -9.50 -4.10
N ARG A 79 0.74 -10.59 -4.69
CA ARG A 79 -0.68 -10.97 -4.58
C ARG A 79 -1.14 -11.22 -3.13
N SER A 80 -0.26 -11.69 -2.24
CA SER A 80 -0.56 -11.97 -0.83
C SER A 80 -1.12 -10.75 -0.08
N ILE A 81 -0.61 -9.55 -0.36
CA ILE A 81 -1.02 -8.26 0.24
C ILE A 81 -2.50 -7.94 -0.07
N TYR A 82 -3.03 -8.42 -1.19
CA TYR A 82 -4.39 -8.13 -1.64
C TYR A 82 -5.37 -9.28 -1.42
N THR A 83 -4.89 -10.42 -0.92
CA THR A 83 -5.69 -11.64 -0.79
C THR A 83 -5.79 -12.12 0.64
N GLN A 84 -4.67 -12.18 1.37
CA GLN A 84 -4.64 -12.67 2.75
C GLN A 84 -4.83 -11.55 3.76
N LEU A 85 -4.12 -10.44 3.57
CA LEU A 85 -4.08 -9.34 4.51
C LEU A 85 -5.47 -8.70 4.78
N PRO A 86 -6.27 -8.29 3.77
CA PRO A 86 -7.61 -7.76 4.03
C PRO A 86 -8.53 -8.76 4.73
N ARG A 87 -8.36 -10.08 4.49
CA ARG A 87 -9.14 -11.11 5.20
C ARG A 87 -8.76 -11.19 6.68
N ARG A 88 -7.46 -11.10 7.01
CA ARG A 88 -6.97 -11.10 8.40
C ARG A 88 -7.47 -9.88 9.19
N PHE A 89 -7.72 -8.77 8.50
CA PHE A 89 -8.30 -7.55 9.06
C PHE A 89 -9.82 -7.46 8.89
N CYS A 90 -10.47 -8.58 8.57
CA CYS A 90 -11.93 -8.70 8.50
C CYS A 90 -12.59 -7.69 7.57
N PHE A 91 -11.98 -7.35 6.43
CA PHE A 91 -12.64 -6.57 5.38
C PHE A 91 -13.70 -7.45 4.68
N PRO A 92 -15.02 -7.24 4.90
CA PRO A 92 -16.05 -7.95 4.17
C PRO A 92 -15.97 -7.68 2.67
N PRO A 93 -16.30 -8.68 1.83
CA PRO A 93 -16.52 -8.45 0.42
C PRO A 93 -17.74 -7.54 0.23
N THR A 94 -17.65 -6.56 -0.67
CA THR A 94 -18.78 -5.72 -1.07
C THR A 94 -18.81 -5.52 -2.58
N THR A 95 -20.00 -5.22 -3.09
CA THR A 95 -20.25 -4.75 -4.45
C THR A 95 -20.20 -3.23 -4.57
N GLU A 96 -20.15 -2.52 -3.45
CA GLU A 96 -20.03 -1.07 -3.40
C GLU A 96 -18.61 -0.64 -3.79
N ALA A 97 -18.52 0.30 -4.72
CA ALA A 97 -17.27 0.97 -5.05
C ALA A 97 -17.15 2.30 -4.29
N PRO A 98 -15.92 2.77 -4.00
CA PRO A 98 -15.72 4.11 -3.46
C PRO A 98 -16.27 5.15 -4.43
N ALA A 99 -17.11 6.08 -3.95
CA ALA A 99 -17.70 7.12 -4.79
C ALA A 99 -16.64 7.96 -5.54
N MET A 100 -15.49 8.20 -4.90
CA MET A 100 -14.34 8.88 -5.50
C MET A 100 -13.77 8.19 -6.75
N LEU A 101 -14.03 6.90 -6.95
CA LEU A 101 -13.57 6.15 -8.12
C LEU A 101 -14.63 6.01 -9.22
N ALA A 102 -15.86 6.48 -9.01
CA ALA A 102 -16.96 6.32 -9.97
C ALA A 102 -16.59 6.79 -11.39
N PRO A 103 -15.97 7.99 -11.60
CA PRO A 103 -15.62 8.44 -12.95
C PRO A 103 -14.61 7.52 -13.66
N GLU A 104 -13.67 6.94 -12.91
CA GLU A 104 -12.64 6.06 -13.48
C GLU A 104 -13.21 4.68 -13.80
N LEU A 105 -14.13 4.18 -12.97
CA LEU A 105 -14.85 2.93 -13.22
C LEU A 105 -15.74 3.04 -14.47
N GLU A 106 -16.44 4.16 -14.66
CA GLU A 106 -17.23 4.44 -15.87
C GLU A 106 -16.36 4.41 -17.13
N ARG A 107 -15.19 5.08 -17.10
CA ARG A 107 -14.24 5.07 -18.22
C ARG A 107 -13.72 3.68 -18.53
N LEU A 108 -13.39 2.89 -17.51
CA LEU A 108 -12.92 1.50 -17.68
C LEU A 108 -13.99 0.61 -18.32
N GLN A 109 -15.24 0.79 -17.91
CA GLN A 109 -16.38 0.07 -18.49
C GLN A 109 -16.60 0.47 -19.95
N ALA A 110 -16.57 1.77 -20.28
CA ALA A 110 -16.76 2.26 -21.65
C ALA A 110 -15.68 1.77 -22.64
N ARG A 111 -14.45 1.55 -22.16
CA ARG A 111 -13.32 1.10 -23.00
C ARG A 111 -13.33 -0.40 -23.33
N THR A 112 -14.15 -1.19 -22.66
CA THR A 112 -14.10 -2.65 -22.77
C THR A 112 -15.43 -3.21 -23.24
N SER A 113 -15.44 -4.03 -24.30
CA SER A 113 -16.64 -4.73 -24.77
C SER A 113 -17.20 -5.74 -23.75
N ARG A 114 -16.40 -6.09 -22.73
CA ARG A 114 -16.77 -6.96 -21.60
C ARG A 114 -16.67 -6.18 -20.29
N PRO A 115 -17.66 -6.26 -19.40
CA PRO A 115 -17.65 -5.53 -18.14
C PRO A 115 -16.50 -6.02 -17.23
N ARG A 116 -15.55 -5.14 -16.93
CA ARG A 116 -14.49 -5.39 -15.93
C ARG A 116 -15.07 -5.18 -14.54
N HIS A 117 -15.24 -6.26 -13.80
CA HIS A 117 -15.74 -6.22 -12.44
C HIS A 117 -14.58 -5.97 -11.47
N VAL A 118 -14.46 -4.72 -11.01
CA VAL A 118 -13.55 -4.34 -9.93
C VAL A 118 -14.28 -4.47 -8.60
N ARG A 119 -13.63 -5.09 -7.62
CA ARG A 119 -14.19 -5.26 -6.27
C ARG A 119 -13.33 -4.52 -5.26
N PHE A 120 -13.97 -4.08 -4.18
CA PHE A 120 -13.30 -3.33 -3.13
C PHE A 120 -13.76 -3.85 -1.76
N PRO A 121 -13.06 -4.81 -1.14
CA PRO A 121 -13.34 -5.13 0.26
C PRO A 121 -13.38 -3.85 1.11
N LYS A 122 -14.36 -3.74 1.99
CA LYS A 122 -14.70 -2.50 2.70
C LYS A 122 -14.65 -2.74 4.20
N LEU A 123 -14.07 -1.82 4.95
CA LEU A 123 -14.03 -1.84 6.41
C LEU A 123 -14.65 -0.55 6.93
N GLU A 124 -15.55 -0.68 7.89
CA GLU A 124 -16.15 0.43 8.63
C GLU A 124 -15.55 0.39 10.05
N LEU A 125 -14.91 1.48 10.46
CA LEU A 125 -14.22 1.66 11.75
C LEU A 125 -14.94 2.66 12.65
#